data_AF-A0A7J9RGH1-F1
#
_entry.id   AF-A0A7J9RGH1-F1
#
_cell.length_a   1.000
_cell.length_b   1.000
_cell.length_c   1.000
_cell.angle_alpha   90.00
_cell.angle_beta   90.00
_cell.angle_gamma   90.00
#
_symmetry.space_group_name_H-M   'P 1'
#
loop_
_entity.id
_entity.type
_entity.pdbx_description
1 polymer ?
#
loop_
_entity_poly.entity_id
_entity_poly.type
_entity_poly.pdbx_seq_one_letter_code
_entity_poly.pdbx_strand_id
1 'polypeptide(L)'
;MTSNQCIPWQGNLACLQQNGIVIKSRHSIENEHVFGPDSDYTTLAISGLNLLSDELTINEVKSNSLIDDLTLQACGYLIDEKAEWTINCNSDASVSISNGEVQSWDIEGEEMDKDFQSSIQSAWKAEMDAVSQGAFVSEQAYRSGADSRMNFASQQLGDIRIWPPREMIGDQRPEQSTPLSQSGTIESWTKLSAGGAPSEFSLRAPILDGIGTVFVRMDDGPCGVFLIADDDSGEPEIGDKVTFAVRRLYAQDGLIRYGLKAILS
;
A
#
# COMPACT_ATOMS: atom_id res chain seq x y z
N MET A 1 26.81 -11.81 4.49
CA MET A 1 26.41 -10.42 4.22
C MET A 1 26.58 -9.65 5.54
N THR A 2 27.41 -8.61 5.58
CA THR A 2 27.95 -7.99 6.82
C THR A 2 27.73 -6.48 6.91
N SER A 3 26.61 -5.97 6.40
CA SER A 3 26.15 -4.64 6.78
C SER A 3 24.63 -4.64 6.89
N ASN A 4 24.12 -4.49 8.10
CA ASN A 4 22.73 -4.14 8.35
C ASN A 4 22.52 -2.76 7.69
N GLN A 5 21.76 -2.72 6.61
CA GLN A 5 21.49 -1.51 5.85
C GLN A 5 20.03 -1.16 6.04
N CYS A 6 19.77 0.06 6.49
CA CYS A 6 18.43 0.64 6.43
C CYS A 6 18.32 1.46 5.15
N ILE A 7 17.27 1.21 4.38
CA ILE A 7 17.00 1.88 3.11
C ILE A 7 15.59 2.48 3.13
N PRO A 8 15.38 3.63 2.46
CA PRO A 8 14.05 4.05 2.07
C PRO A 8 13.44 3.00 1.13
N TRP A 9 12.23 2.55 1.43
CA TRP A 9 11.51 1.56 0.64
C TRP A 9 10.01 1.84 0.69
N GLN A 10 9.41 2.11 -0.48
CA GLN A 10 7.97 2.35 -0.59
C GLN A 10 7.43 3.35 0.46
N GLY A 11 8.11 4.49 0.67
CA GLY A 11 7.72 5.51 1.66
C GLY A 11 7.99 5.15 3.13
N ASN A 12 8.65 4.02 3.39
CA ASN A 12 8.98 3.50 4.72
C ASN A 12 10.49 3.36 4.90
N LEU A 13 10.91 3.03 6.12
CA LEU A 13 12.29 2.67 6.44
C LEU A 13 12.39 1.15 6.61
N ALA A 14 13.14 0.50 5.72
CA ALA A 14 13.36 -0.93 5.72
C ALA A 14 14.78 -1.27 6.17
N CYS A 15 14.93 -2.00 7.27
CA CYS A 15 16.21 -2.43 7.82
C CYS A 15 16.39 -3.94 7.62
N LEU A 16 17.27 -4.32 6.70
CA LEU A 16 17.56 -5.70 6.34
C LEU A 16 18.54 -6.36 7.32
N GLN A 17 18.26 -7.61 7.70
CA GLN A 17 19.11 -8.45 8.54
C GLN A 17 19.30 -9.83 7.90
N GLN A 18 20.24 -10.63 8.43
CA GLN A 18 20.57 -11.95 7.87
C GLN A 18 19.37 -12.92 7.81
N ASN A 19 18.43 -12.81 8.76
CA ASN A 19 17.30 -13.73 8.91
C ASN A 19 15.93 -12.99 8.92
N GLY A 20 15.86 -11.79 8.35
CA GLY A 20 14.61 -11.03 8.33
C GLY A 20 14.74 -9.55 8.03
N ILE A 21 13.64 -8.84 8.22
CA ILE A 21 13.51 -7.40 8.01
C ILE A 21 12.75 -6.78 9.17
N VAL A 22 13.12 -5.54 9.51
CA VAL A 22 12.27 -4.64 10.27
C VAL A 22 11.87 -3.51 9.35
N ILE A 23 10.57 -3.32 9.15
CA ILE A 23 10.02 -2.21 8.37
C ILE A 23 9.24 -1.27 9.28
N LYS A 24 9.53 0.02 9.15
CA LYS A 24 9.00 1.08 10.00
C LYS A 24 8.39 2.18 9.16
N SER A 25 7.32 2.80 9.66
CA SER A 25 6.90 4.10 9.14
C SER A 25 8.05 5.09 9.23
N ARG A 26 8.28 5.91 8.21
CA ARG A 26 9.31 6.95 8.28
C ARG A 26 8.98 8.05 9.29
N HIS A 27 7.71 8.25 9.65
CA HIS A 27 7.28 9.34 10.51
C HIS A 27 7.47 9.01 11.99
N SER A 28 7.86 10.01 12.79
CA SER A 28 8.01 9.92 14.24
C SER A 28 7.40 11.12 14.98
N ILE A 29 7.03 10.92 16.24
CA ILE A 29 6.66 11.97 17.20
C ILE A 29 7.47 11.70 18.46
N GLU A 30 8.22 12.68 18.95
CA GLU A 30 9.01 12.53 20.18
C GLU A 30 9.96 11.30 20.12
N ASN A 31 10.51 11.01 18.93
CA ASN A 31 11.35 9.84 18.59
C ASN A 31 10.64 8.46 18.59
N GLU A 32 9.31 8.40 18.73
CA GLU A 32 8.56 7.16 18.54
C GLU A 32 7.95 7.11 17.14
N HIS A 33 8.12 6.00 16.42
CA HIS A 33 7.54 5.85 15.08
C HIS A 33 6.01 5.80 15.14
N VAL A 34 5.39 6.58 14.27
CA VAL A 34 3.93 6.65 14.13
C VAL A 34 3.54 6.45 12.68
N PHE A 35 2.34 5.92 12.44
CA PHE A 35 1.88 5.64 11.09
C PHE A 35 1.71 6.93 10.28
N GLY A 36 2.17 6.91 9.03
CA GLY A 36 1.84 7.93 8.03
C GLY A 36 0.35 7.94 7.67
N PRO A 37 -0.09 8.92 6.86
CA PRO A 37 -1.51 9.20 6.68
C PRO A 37 -2.33 8.02 6.16
N ASP A 38 -1.75 7.22 5.25
CA ASP A 38 -2.43 6.08 4.63
C ASP A 38 -1.83 4.73 5.04
N SER A 39 -1.07 4.68 6.14
CA SER A 39 -0.35 3.49 6.59
C SER A 39 -0.91 2.89 7.88
N ASP A 40 -0.72 1.59 8.04
CA ASP A 40 -1.01 0.75 9.20
C ASP A 40 -0.12 -0.51 9.21
N TYR A 41 -0.28 -1.41 10.18
CA TYR A 41 0.49 -2.65 10.23
C TYR A 41 0.35 -3.51 8.96
N THR A 42 -0.84 -3.62 8.37
CA THR A 42 -1.06 -4.39 7.13
C THR A 42 -0.22 -3.84 5.99
N THR A 43 -0.24 -2.51 5.78
CA THR A 43 0.55 -1.87 4.71
C THR A 43 2.06 -2.04 4.92
N LEU A 44 2.55 -1.90 6.16
CA LEU A 44 3.96 -2.14 6.50
C LEU A 44 4.35 -3.60 6.26
N ALA A 45 3.54 -4.56 6.72
CA ALA A 45 3.80 -5.98 6.53
C ALA A 45 3.92 -6.33 5.04
N ILE A 46 2.99 -5.88 4.20
CA ILE A 46 3.03 -6.11 2.75
C ILE A 46 4.29 -5.48 2.14
N SER A 47 4.61 -4.24 2.52
CA SER A 47 5.80 -3.56 1.99
C SER A 47 7.10 -4.29 2.36
N GLY A 48 7.20 -4.81 3.59
CA GLY A 48 8.34 -5.61 4.04
C GLY A 48 8.42 -6.98 3.34
N LEU A 49 7.28 -7.66 3.14
CA LEU A 49 7.23 -8.92 2.41
C LEU A 49 7.64 -8.75 0.94
N ASN A 50 7.20 -7.66 0.30
CA ASN A 50 7.59 -7.38 -1.08
C ASN A 50 9.11 -7.23 -1.20
N LEU A 51 9.75 -6.50 -0.27
CA LEU A 51 11.21 -6.35 -0.28
C LEU A 51 11.95 -7.67 0.00
N LEU A 52 11.46 -8.48 0.95
CA LEU A 52 12.06 -9.79 1.22
C LEU A 52 11.89 -10.75 0.03
N SER A 53 10.77 -10.66 -0.68
CA SER A 53 10.46 -11.55 -1.79
C SER A 53 11.32 -11.31 -3.03
N ASP A 54 12.03 -10.19 -3.10
CA ASP A 54 13.02 -9.92 -4.16
C ASP A 54 14.25 -10.85 -4.04
N GLU A 55 14.59 -11.29 -2.82
CA GLU A 55 15.76 -12.16 -2.56
C GLU A 55 15.38 -13.57 -2.10
N LEU A 56 14.20 -13.75 -1.50
CA LEU A 56 13.77 -14.98 -0.85
C LEU A 56 12.42 -15.44 -1.40
N THR A 57 12.17 -16.75 -1.39
CA THR A 57 10.84 -17.27 -1.72
C THR A 57 9.99 -17.37 -0.46
N ILE A 58 9.07 -16.42 -0.27
CA ILE A 58 8.12 -16.39 0.85
C ILE A 58 6.69 -16.46 0.28
N ASN A 59 6.05 -17.63 0.42
CA ASN A 59 4.68 -17.83 -0.06
C ASN A 59 3.66 -17.87 1.07
N GLU A 60 4.11 -18.17 2.28
CA GLU A 60 3.26 -18.34 3.46
C GLU A 60 3.86 -17.62 4.66
N VAL A 61 2.99 -17.03 5.47
CA VAL A 61 3.36 -16.26 6.65
C VAL A 61 2.39 -16.54 7.78
N LYS A 62 2.90 -16.44 8.99
CA LYS A 62 2.11 -16.37 10.21
C LYS A 62 1.84 -14.90 10.54
N SER A 63 0.58 -14.51 10.59
CA SER A 63 0.11 -13.17 10.95
C SER A 63 -0.55 -13.16 12.34
N ASN A 64 -0.97 -11.99 12.79
CA ASN A 64 -1.78 -11.81 14.00
C ASN A 64 -3.01 -10.94 13.70
N SER A 65 -3.89 -10.76 14.68
CA SER A 65 -5.17 -10.05 14.51
C SER A 65 -5.06 -8.55 14.17
N LEU A 66 -3.88 -7.94 14.20
CA LEU A 66 -3.65 -6.56 13.80
C LEU A 66 -3.42 -6.42 12.28
N ILE A 67 -3.26 -7.53 11.57
CA ILE A 67 -3.08 -7.58 10.12
C ILE A 67 -4.37 -8.05 9.46
N ASP A 68 -4.72 -7.43 8.33
CA ASP A 68 -5.81 -7.91 7.48
C ASP A 68 -5.32 -9.07 6.59
N ASP A 69 -5.64 -10.29 7.01
CA ASP A 69 -5.25 -11.53 6.32
C ASP A 69 -5.74 -11.60 4.87
N LEU A 70 -6.91 -11.04 4.58
CA LEU A 70 -7.51 -11.09 3.24
C LEU A 70 -6.75 -10.16 2.28
N THR A 71 -6.20 -9.07 2.80
CA THR A 71 -5.33 -8.15 2.08
C THR A 71 -3.96 -8.80 1.81
N LEU A 72 -3.37 -9.51 2.78
CA LEU A 72 -2.16 -10.32 2.54
C LEU A 72 -2.37 -11.38 1.46
N GLN A 73 -3.49 -12.10 1.51
CA GLN A 73 -3.85 -13.11 0.50
C GLN A 73 -4.04 -12.50 -0.89
N ALA A 74 -4.66 -11.33 -0.99
CA ALA A 74 -4.78 -10.59 -2.25
C ALA A 74 -3.41 -10.16 -2.81
N CYS A 75 -2.42 -9.93 -1.95
CA CYS A 75 -1.04 -9.70 -2.34
C CYS A 75 -0.26 -10.98 -2.71
N GLY A 76 -0.88 -12.16 -2.59
CA GLY A 76 -0.27 -13.44 -2.96
C GLY A 76 0.36 -14.22 -1.79
N TYR A 77 0.20 -13.77 -0.54
CA TYR A 77 0.74 -14.44 0.63
C TYR A 77 -0.32 -15.30 1.33
N LEU A 78 -0.04 -16.59 1.51
CA LEU A 78 -0.90 -17.49 2.27
C LEU A 78 -0.71 -17.28 3.77
N ILE A 79 -1.79 -17.48 4.53
CA ILE A 79 -1.75 -17.41 5.99
C ILE A 79 -1.76 -18.83 6.54
N ASP A 80 -0.68 -19.21 7.21
CA ASP A 80 -0.54 -20.51 7.89
C ASP A 80 0.12 -20.33 9.26
N GLU A 81 -0.51 -20.87 10.30
CA GLU A 81 0.03 -20.90 11.67
C GLU A 81 1.33 -21.72 11.80
N LYS A 82 1.62 -22.58 10.82
CA LYS A 82 2.84 -23.38 10.72
C LYS A 82 3.88 -22.80 9.78
N ALA A 83 3.60 -21.65 9.15
CA ALA A 83 4.56 -20.98 8.28
C ALA A 83 5.87 -20.71 9.02
N GLU A 84 6.98 -20.83 8.29
CA GLU A 84 8.31 -20.56 8.84
C GLU A 84 8.49 -19.07 9.19
N TRP A 85 7.92 -18.19 8.36
CA TRP A 85 8.02 -16.75 8.49
C TRP A 85 6.88 -16.19 9.34
N THR A 86 7.22 -15.34 10.31
CA THR A 86 6.26 -14.71 11.22
C THR A 86 6.30 -13.19 11.11
N ILE A 87 5.13 -12.58 11.02
CA ILE A 87 4.91 -11.14 11.07
C ILE A 87 4.59 -10.73 12.51
N ASN A 88 5.44 -9.90 13.09
CA ASN A 88 5.29 -9.37 14.44
C ASN A 88 5.06 -7.86 14.38
N CYS A 89 3.92 -7.42 14.91
CA CYS A 89 3.60 -6.00 15.05
C CYS A 89 4.16 -5.51 16.40
N ASN A 90 4.98 -4.47 16.37
CA ASN A 90 5.51 -3.87 17.59
C ASN A 90 4.50 -2.89 18.21
N SER A 91 4.86 -2.24 19.32
CA SER A 91 4.00 -1.24 19.95
C SER A 91 3.99 0.11 19.23
N ASP A 92 5.04 0.40 18.47
CA ASP A 92 5.16 1.57 17.59
C ASP A 92 4.72 1.22 16.15
N ALA A 93 4.81 2.17 15.22
CA ALA A 93 4.51 1.94 13.82
C ALA A 93 5.61 1.14 13.09
N SER A 94 5.88 -0.08 13.56
CA SER A 94 6.83 -1.01 12.97
C SER A 94 6.36 -2.46 12.96
N VAL A 95 6.87 -3.19 11.97
CA VAL A 95 6.64 -4.62 11.77
C VAL A 95 7.99 -5.32 11.60
N SER A 96 8.18 -6.43 12.32
CA SER A 96 9.29 -7.35 12.10
C SER A 96 8.81 -8.60 11.38
N ILE A 97 9.52 -9.00 10.32
CA ILE A 97 9.24 -10.22 9.56
C ILE A 97 10.51 -11.07 9.59
N SER A 98 10.43 -12.25 10.19
CA SER A 98 11.58 -13.13 10.38
C SER A 98 11.17 -14.60 10.45
N ASN A 99 12.11 -15.50 10.17
CA ASN A 99 11.97 -16.94 10.36
C ASN A 99 12.64 -17.45 11.65
N GLY A 100 12.71 -16.59 12.67
CA GLY A 100 13.43 -16.87 13.91
C GLY A 100 13.06 -15.90 15.03
N GLU A 101 14.05 -15.32 15.68
CA GLU A 101 13.82 -14.34 16.74
C GLU A 101 13.27 -13.03 16.19
N VAL A 102 12.31 -12.44 16.92
CA VAL A 102 11.77 -11.12 16.62
C VAL A 102 12.90 -10.10 16.60
N GLN A 103 12.95 -9.34 15.52
CA GLN A 103 14.00 -8.34 15.33
C GLN A 103 13.46 -6.96 15.69
N SER A 104 14.32 -6.15 16.30
CA SER A 104 14.08 -4.73 16.51
C SER A 104 15.30 -3.96 16.04
N TRP A 105 15.08 -2.72 15.63
CA TRP A 105 16.14 -1.84 15.17
C TRP A 105 15.85 -0.42 15.61
N ASP A 106 16.89 0.30 16.02
CA ASP A 106 16.77 1.70 16.38
C ASP A 106 17.23 2.55 15.18
N ILE A 107 16.30 3.35 14.65
CA ILE A 107 16.52 4.25 13.53
C ILE A 107 15.63 5.46 13.75
N GLU A 108 16.17 6.65 13.52
CA GLU A 108 15.42 7.89 13.65
C GLU A 108 14.40 8.03 12.50
N GLY A 109 13.21 8.48 12.84
CA GLY A 109 12.19 8.90 11.88
C GLY A 109 12.26 10.39 11.56
N GLU A 110 11.41 10.80 10.64
CA GLU A 110 11.12 12.19 10.29
C GLU A 110 10.03 12.72 11.22
N GLU A 111 10.32 13.83 11.90
CA GLU A 111 9.37 14.44 12.84
C GLU A 111 8.08 14.85 12.11
N MET A 112 6.94 14.39 12.63
CA MET A 112 5.61 14.69 12.13
C MET A 112 4.81 15.50 13.15
N ASP A 113 3.99 16.43 12.66
CA ASP A 113 3.13 17.21 13.53
C ASP A 113 2.10 16.32 14.25
N LYS A 114 2.04 16.47 15.58
CA LYS A 114 1.20 15.64 16.45
C LYS A 114 -0.28 15.88 16.24
N ASP A 115 -0.67 17.13 15.97
CA ASP A 115 -2.06 17.49 15.76
C ASP A 115 -2.54 16.99 14.38
N PHE A 116 -1.69 17.07 13.36
CA PHE A 116 -1.91 16.46 12.05
C PHE A 116 -2.12 14.95 12.17
N GLN A 117 -1.20 14.25 12.85
CA GLN A 117 -1.29 12.80 13.07
C GLN A 117 -2.60 12.40 13.76
N SER A 118 -2.93 13.09 14.85
CA SER A 118 -4.15 12.84 15.62
C SER A 118 -5.42 13.10 14.79
N SER A 119 -5.39 14.15 13.96
CA SER A 119 -6.49 14.50 13.06
C SER A 119 -6.71 13.42 12.00
N ILE A 120 -5.64 12.91 11.39
CA ILE A 120 -5.73 11.81 10.42
C ILE A 120 -6.26 10.53 11.07
N GLN A 121 -5.75 10.15 12.25
CA GLN A 121 -6.25 8.96 12.96
C GLN A 121 -7.74 9.09 13.31
N SER A 122 -8.16 10.28 13.74
CA SER A 122 -9.56 10.57 14.05
C SER A 122 -10.43 10.51 12.80
N ALA A 123 -9.94 11.04 11.67
CA ALA A 123 -10.64 10.98 10.39
C ALA A 123 -10.83 9.54 9.91
N TRP A 124 -9.80 8.67 9.99
CA TRP A 124 -9.94 7.25 9.64
C TRP A 124 -10.98 6.53 10.50
N LYS A 125 -10.98 6.78 11.82
CA LYS A 125 -11.98 6.20 12.73
C LYS A 125 -13.40 6.64 12.35
N ALA A 126 -13.59 7.93 12.06
CA ALA A 126 -14.88 8.45 11.65
C ALA A 126 -15.32 7.94 10.26
N GLU A 127 -14.37 7.75 9.33
CA GLU A 127 -14.63 7.24 7.98
C GLU A 127 -15.13 5.78 8.02
N MET A 128 -14.65 4.97 8.97
CA MET A 128 -15.12 3.59 9.17
C MET A 128 -16.61 3.51 9.52
N ASP A 129 -17.12 4.50 10.25
CA ASP A 129 -18.53 4.59 10.65
C ASP A 129 -19.38 5.40 9.65
N ALA A 130 -18.76 6.01 8.65
CA ALA A 130 -19.44 6.85 7.67
C ALA A 130 -20.20 6.01 6.64
N VAL A 131 -21.38 6.49 6.24
CA VAL A 131 -22.16 5.89 5.15
C VAL A 131 -21.75 6.54 3.84
N SER A 132 -21.25 5.76 2.87
CA SER A 132 -20.96 6.26 1.53
C SER A 132 -22.18 6.96 0.95
N GLN A 133 -22.00 8.21 0.52
CA GLN A 133 -23.03 9.03 -0.14
C GLN A 133 -22.84 9.06 -1.66
N GLY A 134 -21.92 8.24 -2.18
CA GLY A 134 -21.43 8.30 -3.55
C GLY A 134 -21.27 6.91 -4.14
N ALA A 135 -20.04 6.56 -4.51
CA ALA A 135 -19.72 5.36 -5.25
C ALA A 135 -19.55 4.17 -4.30
N PHE A 136 -20.68 3.64 -3.81
CA PHE A 136 -20.68 2.46 -2.94
C PHE A 136 -20.09 1.23 -3.64
N VAL A 137 -19.07 0.62 -3.03
CA VAL A 137 -18.48 -0.64 -3.49
C VAL A 137 -18.78 -1.72 -2.46
N SER A 138 -19.56 -2.74 -2.84
CA SER A 138 -19.84 -3.85 -1.93
C SER A 138 -18.55 -4.60 -1.58
N GLU A 139 -18.53 -5.22 -0.40
CA GLU A 139 -17.38 -6.02 0.03
C GLU A 139 -17.05 -7.13 -0.98
N GLN A 140 -18.06 -7.80 -1.54
CA GLN A 140 -17.87 -8.82 -2.57
C GLN A 140 -17.21 -8.24 -3.83
N ALA A 141 -17.68 -7.09 -4.32
CA ALA A 141 -17.10 -6.45 -5.50
C ALA A 141 -15.65 -6.02 -5.26
N TYR A 142 -15.35 -5.51 -4.05
CA TYR A 142 -13.99 -5.18 -3.65
C TYR A 142 -13.10 -6.43 -3.62
N ARG A 143 -13.55 -7.51 -2.98
CA ARG A 143 -12.79 -8.77 -2.85
C ARG A 143 -12.52 -9.44 -4.18
N SER A 144 -13.50 -9.47 -5.09
CA SER A 144 -13.35 -10.11 -6.40
C SER A 144 -12.29 -9.49 -7.31
N GLY A 145 -11.85 -8.25 -7.03
CA GLY A 145 -10.77 -7.60 -7.76
C GLY A 145 -9.59 -7.19 -6.87
N ALA A 146 -9.46 -7.77 -5.68
CA ALA A 146 -8.45 -7.36 -4.70
C ALA A 146 -7.02 -7.64 -5.20
N ASP A 147 -6.79 -8.77 -5.85
CA ASP A 147 -5.51 -9.16 -6.45
C ASP A 147 -5.04 -8.15 -7.52
N SER A 148 -5.95 -7.70 -8.38
CA SER A 148 -5.67 -6.69 -9.40
C SER A 148 -5.39 -5.32 -8.80
N ARG A 149 -6.08 -4.98 -7.71
CA ARG A 149 -5.95 -3.69 -7.00
C ARG A 149 -4.69 -3.58 -6.14
N MET A 150 -4.21 -4.69 -5.60
CA MET A 150 -3.12 -4.71 -4.61
C MET A 150 -1.83 -5.29 -5.17
N ASN A 151 -1.92 -6.19 -6.16
CA ASN A 151 -0.78 -6.95 -6.67
C ASN A 151 -0.63 -6.86 -8.19
N PHE A 152 -1.32 -5.92 -8.84
CA PHE A 152 -1.32 -5.79 -10.31
C PHE A 152 -1.57 -7.11 -11.06
N ALA A 153 -2.37 -8.02 -10.49
CA ALA A 153 -2.77 -9.24 -11.19
C ALA A 153 -3.31 -8.88 -12.58
N SER A 154 -2.71 -9.47 -13.60
CA SER A 154 -2.88 -9.06 -15.00
C SER A 154 -3.20 -10.24 -15.90
N GLN A 155 -3.67 -9.93 -17.09
CA GLN A 155 -3.94 -10.91 -18.12
C GLN A 155 -3.13 -10.62 -19.37
N GLN A 156 -3.11 -11.59 -20.28
CA GLN A 156 -2.48 -11.48 -21.58
C GLN A 156 -3.41 -11.99 -22.69
N LEU A 157 -3.40 -11.30 -23.82
CA LEU A 157 -4.05 -11.75 -25.05
C LEU A 157 -3.10 -11.52 -26.23
N GLY A 158 -2.53 -12.59 -26.77
CA GLY A 158 -1.41 -12.49 -27.70
C GLY A 158 -0.23 -11.78 -27.05
N ASP A 159 0.26 -10.70 -27.65
CA ASP A 159 1.37 -9.91 -27.12
C ASP A 159 0.93 -8.74 -26.23
N ILE A 160 -0.38 -8.59 -25.99
CA ILE A 160 -0.94 -7.45 -25.25
C ILE A 160 -1.15 -7.82 -23.78
N ARG A 161 -0.50 -7.08 -22.88
CA ARG A 161 -0.78 -7.11 -21.44
C ARG A 161 -2.04 -6.32 -21.13
N ILE A 162 -2.88 -6.86 -20.24
CA ILE A 162 -4.20 -6.32 -19.92
C ILE A 162 -4.31 -6.13 -18.42
N TRP A 163 -4.66 -4.91 -18.03
CA TRP A 163 -5.02 -4.56 -16.66
C TRP A 163 -6.01 -3.38 -16.67
N PRO A 164 -7.05 -3.36 -15.83
CA PRO A 164 -7.48 -4.47 -14.97
C PRO A 164 -7.97 -5.70 -15.77
N PRO A 165 -7.98 -6.91 -15.19
CA PRO A 165 -8.49 -8.12 -15.81
C PRO A 165 -9.90 -7.94 -16.39
N ARG A 166 -10.16 -8.60 -17.52
CA ARG A 166 -11.43 -8.64 -18.23
C ARG A 166 -11.89 -10.08 -18.37
N GLU A 167 -13.21 -10.28 -18.39
CA GLU A 167 -13.78 -11.59 -18.73
C GLU A 167 -13.57 -11.91 -20.21
N MET A 168 -13.76 -10.90 -21.07
CA MET A 168 -13.66 -11.01 -22.53
C MET A 168 -13.07 -9.73 -23.14
N ILE A 169 -12.36 -9.88 -24.25
CA ILE A 169 -11.96 -8.80 -25.15
C ILE A 169 -12.44 -9.18 -26.55
N GLY A 170 -13.48 -8.50 -27.02
CA GLY A 170 -14.22 -8.96 -28.20
C GLY A 170 -14.83 -10.34 -27.94
N ASP A 171 -14.42 -11.33 -28.72
CA ASP A 171 -14.84 -12.73 -28.64
C ASP A 171 -13.79 -13.66 -28.01
N GLN A 172 -12.69 -13.10 -27.49
CA GLN A 172 -11.59 -13.88 -26.90
C GLN A 172 -11.55 -13.69 -25.38
N ARG A 173 -11.21 -14.77 -24.68
CA ARG A 173 -10.95 -14.75 -23.24
C ARG A 173 -9.45 -14.58 -23.00
N PRO A 174 -9.00 -13.50 -22.36
CA PRO A 174 -7.60 -13.34 -21.98
C PRO A 174 -7.15 -14.41 -20.98
N GLU A 175 -5.89 -14.80 -21.06
CA GLU A 175 -5.26 -15.74 -20.13
C GLU A 175 -4.66 -15.00 -18.94
N GLN A 176 -4.57 -15.66 -17.78
CA GLN A 176 -3.87 -15.08 -16.63
C GLN A 176 -2.38 -14.95 -16.94
N SER A 177 -1.78 -13.85 -16.50
CA SER A 177 -0.36 -13.54 -16.69
C SER A 177 0.27 -13.24 -15.33
N THR A 178 1.60 -13.16 -15.31
CA THR A 178 2.31 -12.60 -14.15
C THR A 178 1.78 -11.20 -13.82
N PRO A 179 1.90 -10.73 -12.57
CA PRO A 179 1.68 -9.34 -12.20
C PRO A 179 2.41 -8.34 -13.11
N LEU A 180 1.88 -7.11 -13.23
CA LEU A 180 2.64 -6.00 -13.83
C LEU A 180 3.77 -5.58 -12.88
N SER A 181 4.81 -4.98 -13.45
CA SER A 181 5.84 -4.26 -12.70
C SER A 181 5.22 -3.14 -11.88
N GLN A 182 5.77 -2.91 -10.68
CA GLN A 182 5.31 -1.88 -9.76
C GLN A 182 6.01 -0.54 -10.02
N SER A 183 6.14 -0.17 -11.30
CA SER A 183 6.73 1.10 -11.74
C SER A 183 6.03 1.65 -12.99
N GLY A 184 6.12 2.97 -13.16
CA GLY A 184 5.57 3.63 -14.33
C GLY A 184 5.96 5.09 -14.44
N THR A 185 5.36 5.77 -15.41
CA THR A 185 5.56 7.20 -15.69
C THR A 185 4.24 7.96 -15.64
N ILE A 186 4.24 9.11 -14.97
CA ILE A 186 3.07 10.00 -14.91
C ILE A 186 2.82 10.62 -16.29
N GLU A 187 1.63 10.38 -16.85
CA GLU A 187 1.18 10.97 -18.11
C GLU A 187 0.35 12.24 -17.87
N SER A 188 -0.36 12.31 -16.75
CA SER A 188 -1.08 13.51 -16.29
C SER A 188 -1.41 13.39 -14.80
N TRP A 189 -1.72 14.50 -14.14
CA TRP A 189 -2.12 14.50 -12.74
C TRP A 189 -3.14 15.61 -12.45
N THR A 190 -3.84 15.46 -11.33
CA THR A 190 -4.72 16.51 -10.79
C THR A 190 -4.79 16.39 -9.28
N LYS A 191 -4.93 17.52 -8.59
CA LYS A 191 -5.20 17.59 -7.16
C LYS A 191 -6.63 18.09 -6.93
N LEU A 192 -7.45 17.26 -6.30
CA LEU A 192 -8.81 17.61 -5.93
C LEU A 192 -8.75 18.43 -4.64
N SER A 193 -9.23 19.67 -4.67
CA SER A 193 -9.31 20.48 -3.46
C SER A 193 -10.30 19.89 -2.46
N ALA A 194 -10.13 20.23 -1.18
CA ALA A 194 -10.96 19.69 -0.10
C ALA A 194 -12.48 19.86 -0.34
N GLY A 195 -12.91 20.98 -0.91
CA GLY A 195 -14.33 21.24 -1.21
C GLY A 195 -14.90 20.47 -2.40
N GLY A 196 -14.05 19.84 -3.23
CA GLY A 196 -14.44 19.04 -4.39
C GLY A 196 -14.17 17.55 -4.24
N ALA A 197 -13.62 17.11 -3.09
CA ALA A 197 -13.32 15.72 -2.85
C ALA A 197 -14.61 14.89 -2.71
N PRO A 198 -14.65 13.66 -3.26
CA PRO A 198 -15.78 12.74 -3.04
C PRO A 198 -16.05 12.52 -1.55
N SER A 199 -17.29 12.11 -1.23
CA SER A 199 -17.74 11.94 0.16
C SER A 199 -16.84 11.02 0.99
N GLU A 200 -16.28 10.01 0.34
CA GLU A 200 -15.37 8.99 0.87
C GLU A 200 -14.05 9.58 1.35
N PHE A 201 -13.64 10.75 0.84
CA PHE A 201 -12.40 11.43 1.25
C PHE A 201 -12.69 12.73 2.01
N SER A 202 -13.95 13.08 2.24
CA SER A 202 -14.36 14.39 2.75
C SER A 202 -13.80 14.75 4.12
N LEU A 203 -13.51 13.74 4.96
CA LEU A 203 -12.92 13.92 6.28
C LEU A 203 -11.41 14.14 6.22
N ARG A 204 -10.73 13.50 5.27
CA ARG A 204 -9.26 13.56 5.16
C ARG A 204 -8.77 14.63 4.19
N ALA A 205 -9.52 14.92 3.12
CA ALA A 205 -9.12 15.91 2.13
C ALA A 205 -8.85 17.31 2.72
N PRO A 206 -9.60 17.83 3.70
CA PRO A 206 -9.25 19.10 4.36
C PRO A 206 -7.93 19.03 5.16
N ILE A 207 -7.60 17.87 5.71
CA ILE A 207 -6.39 17.64 6.52
C ILE A 207 -5.17 17.50 5.62
N LEU A 208 -5.34 16.85 4.47
CA LEU A 208 -4.30 16.60 3.46
C LEU A 208 -4.15 17.74 2.44
N ASP A 209 -4.86 18.86 2.62
CA ASP A 209 -4.92 19.97 1.66
C ASP A 209 -5.36 19.53 0.24
N GLY A 210 -6.25 18.54 0.18
CA GLY A 210 -6.75 17.93 -1.05
C GLY A 210 -6.33 16.48 -1.22
N ILE A 211 -6.65 15.91 -2.38
CA ILE A 211 -6.31 14.54 -2.74
C ILE A 211 -5.63 14.55 -4.11
N GLY A 212 -4.34 14.20 -4.14
CA GLY A 212 -3.56 14.05 -5.36
C GLY A 212 -3.91 12.76 -6.11
N THR A 213 -4.05 12.86 -7.43
CA THR A 213 -4.28 11.72 -8.32
C THR A 213 -3.40 11.81 -9.56
N VAL A 214 -2.88 10.67 -10.01
CA VAL A 214 -2.00 10.55 -11.17
C VAL A 214 -2.57 9.53 -12.15
N PHE A 215 -2.49 9.83 -13.44
CA PHE A 215 -2.68 8.88 -14.52
C PHE A 215 -1.31 8.40 -14.97
N VAL A 216 -1.03 7.12 -14.78
CA VAL A 216 0.29 6.51 -14.95
C VAL A 216 0.25 5.53 -16.12
N ARG A 217 1.23 5.60 -17.00
CA ARG A 217 1.57 4.50 -17.92
C ARG A 217 2.55 3.57 -17.21
N MET A 218 2.11 2.37 -16.87
CA MET A 218 2.98 1.36 -16.26
C MET A 218 4.02 0.88 -17.29
N ASP A 219 5.19 0.44 -16.82
CA ASP A 219 6.29 0.06 -17.72
C ASP A 219 5.93 -1.16 -18.60
N ASP A 220 4.97 -2.00 -18.18
CA ASP A 220 4.40 -3.11 -18.97
C ASP A 220 3.43 -2.67 -20.08
N GLY A 221 3.03 -1.39 -20.12
CA GLY A 221 2.18 -0.81 -21.16
C GLY A 221 0.79 -0.34 -20.74
N PRO A 222 0.01 -1.06 -19.88
CA PRO A 222 -1.30 -0.58 -19.45
C PRO A 222 -1.21 0.76 -18.71
N CYS A 223 -2.31 1.51 -18.70
CA CYS A 223 -2.41 2.76 -17.94
C CYS A 223 -3.46 2.67 -16.83
N GLY A 224 -3.24 3.39 -15.74
CA GLY A 224 -4.12 3.41 -14.57
C GLY A 224 -4.19 4.76 -13.88
N VAL A 225 -5.25 4.97 -13.09
CA VAL A 225 -5.39 6.14 -12.22
C VAL A 225 -5.14 5.71 -10.78
N PHE A 226 -4.27 6.43 -10.08
CA PHE A 226 -3.88 6.12 -8.71
C PHE A 226 -3.94 7.38 -7.84
N LEU A 227 -4.29 7.20 -6.57
CA LEU A 227 -4.05 8.24 -5.57
C LEU A 227 -2.55 8.31 -5.29
N ILE A 228 -2.05 9.50 -5.01
CA ILE A 228 -0.69 9.69 -4.51
C ILE A 228 -0.69 9.38 -3.01
N ALA A 229 0.39 8.78 -2.54
CA ALA A 229 0.71 8.65 -1.12
C ALA A 229 1.97 9.44 -0.82
N ASP A 230 2.12 9.85 0.45
CA ASP A 230 3.38 10.40 0.95
C ASP A 230 3.85 11.62 0.14
N ASP A 231 2.93 12.52 -0.22
CA ASP A 231 3.12 13.71 -1.07
C ASP A 231 3.50 14.98 -0.30
N ASP A 232 3.95 14.83 0.94
CA ASP A 232 4.51 15.91 1.77
C ASP A 232 5.78 16.52 1.16
N SER A 233 6.49 15.78 0.30
CA SER A 233 7.75 16.21 -0.33
C SER A 233 7.59 17.01 -1.62
N GLY A 234 6.39 17.12 -2.21
CA GLY A 234 6.18 17.89 -3.44
C GLY A 234 4.98 17.46 -4.29
N GLU A 235 4.67 18.28 -5.30
CA GLU A 235 3.66 17.95 -6.30
C GLU A 235 4.26 17.10 -7.44
N PRO A 236 3.49 16.17 -8.02
CA PRO A 236 3.96 15.40 -9.17
C PRO A 236 4.16 16.28 -10.41
N GLU A 237 5.09 15.90 -11.28
CA GLU A 237 5.23 16.44 -12.63
C GLU A 237 4.91 15.40 -13.71
N ILE A 238 4.50 15.87 -14.89
CA ILE A 238 4.31 14.99 -16.05
C ILE A 238 5.68 14.48 -16.51
N GLY A 239 5.82 13.18 -16.65
CA GLY A 239 7.07 12.52 -16.99
C GLY A 239 7.82 11.93 -15.79
N ASP A 240 7.42 12.27 -14.56
CA ASP A 240 8.03 11.70 -13.36
C ASP A 240 7.86 10.19 -13.28
N LYS A 241 8.85 9.55 -12.66
CA LYS A 241 8.79 8.14 -12.32
C LYS A 241 8.08 7.95 -10.99
N VAL A 242 7.27 6.90 -10.95
CA VAL A 242 6.57 6.47 -9.74
C VAL A 242 6.79 5.00 -9.50
N THR A 243 6.77 4.64 -8.22
CA THR A 243 6.59 3.27 -7.77
C THR A 243 5.21 3.13 -7.11
N PHE A 244 4.82 1.91 -6.78
CA PHE A 244 3.54 1.65 -6.12
C PHE A 244 3.73 0.93 -4.81
N ALA A 245 2.82 1.19 -3.88
CA ALA A 245 2.76 0.44 -2.64
C ALA A 245 1.32 0.34 -2.14
N VAL A 246 1.04 -0.72 -1.40
CA VAL A 246 -0.27 -0.90 -0.77
C VAL A 246 -0.44 0.14 0.32
N ARG A 247 -1.58 0.81 0.28
CA ARG A 247 -2.00 1.84 1.23
C ARG A 247 -3.48 1.68 1.53
N ARG A 248 -3.93 2.30 2.62
CA ARG A 248 -5.35 2.51 2.87
C ARG A 248 -5.88 3.50 1.84
N LEU A 249 -6.93 3.12 1.12
CA LEU A 249 -7.56 3.97 0.12
C LEU A 249 -8.70 4.76 0.74
N TYR A 250 -9.68 4.06 1.30
CA TYR A 250 -10.86 4.62 1.97
C TYR A 250 -11.46 3.59 2.92
N ALA A 251 -12.37 4.02 3.78
CA ALA A 251 -13.15 3.16 4.66
C ALA A 251 -14.62 3.15 4.27
N GLN A 252 -15.28 2.00 4.40
CA GLN A 252 -16.72 1.85 4.14
C GLN A 252 -17.25 0.60 4.87
N ASP A 253 -18.43 0.73 5.48
CA ASP A 253 -19.12 -0.37 6.20
C ASP A 253 -18.26 -1.02 7.30
N GLY A 254 -17.50 -0.21 8.04
CA GLY A 254 -16.61 -0.71 9.09
C GLY A 254 -15.41 -1.50 8.57
N LEU A 255 -15.06 -1.35 7.28
CA LEU A 255 -13.92 -1.99 6.66
C LEU A 255 -12.99 -0.98 5.99
N ILE A 256 -11.69 -1.11 6.24
CA ILE A 256 -10.67 -0.42 5.47
C ILE A 256 -10.54 -1.10 4.10
N ARG A 257 -10.51 -0.30 3.04
CA ARG A 257 -10.21 -0.74 1.68
C ARG A 257 -8.78 -0.36 1.37
N TYR A 258 -7.98 -1.37 1.03
CA TYR A 258 -6.60 -1.25 0.62
C TYR A 258 -6.48 -1.30 -0.90
N GLY A 259 -5.35 -0.80 -1.40
CA GLY A 259 -4.97 -0.90 -2.80
C GLY A 259 -3.69 -0.12 -3.05
N LEU A 260 -3.22 -0.18 -4.29
CA LEU A 260 -2.01 0.51 -4.68
C LEU A 260 -2.23 2.02 -4.76
N LYS A 261 -1.32 2.77 -4.13
CA LYS A 261 -1.10 4.20 -4.35
C LYS A 261 0.24 4.42 -5.02
N ALA A 262 0.36 5.50 -5.78
CA ALA A 262 1.60 5.93 -6.39
C ALA A 262 2.47 6.64 -5.35
N ILE A 263 3.77 6.36 -5.36
CA ILE A 263 4.79 7.03 -4.57
C ILE A 263 5.75 7.69 -5.56
N LEU A 264 5.96 8.99 -5.38
CA LEU A 264 6.92 9.75 -6.19
C LEU A 264 8.34 9.23 -5.90
N SER A 265 9.11 8.97 -6.95
CA SER A 265 10.46 8.38 -6.86
C SER A 265 11.55 9.42 -7.01
#